data_AF-A0A523ERR0-F1
#
_entry.id   AF-A0A523ERR0-F1
#
_cell.length_a   1.000
_cell.length_b   1.000
_cell.length_c   1.000
_cell.angle_alpha   90.00
_cell.angle_beta   90.00
_cell.angle_gamma   90.00
#
_symmetry.space_group_name_H-M   'P 1'
#
loop_
_entity.id
_entity.type
_entity.pdbx_description
1 polymer ?
#
loop_
_entity_poly.entity_id
_entity_poly.type
_entity_poly.pdbx_seq_one_letter_code
_entity_poly.pdbx_strand_id
1 'polypeptide(L)'
;FLDFAIEQPKYFEFAFMIPNRSISDVRTELAEKNWVTFNLALEQIAACMETGIFKKDDPLGTAITVWAGVYGLVALHRMHRFGPDDQLFRQIYRASVDRMLDGLKP
;
A
#
# COMPACT_ATOMS: atom_id res chain seq x y z
N PHE A 1 0.52 4.53 7.02
CA PHE A 1 -0.47 4.11 6.01
C PHE A 1 -1.71 3.49 6.65
N LEU A 2 -1.59 2.34 7.34
CA LEU A 2 -2.73 1.66 7.96
C LEU A 2 -3.52 2.54 8.93
N ASP A 3 -2.84 3.26 9.84
CA ASP A 3 -3.51 4.16 10.80
C ASP A 3 -4.33 5.23 10.08
N PHE A 4 -3.75 5.87 9.07
CA PHE A 4 -4.45 6.84 8.23
C PHE A 4 -5.69 6.22 7.55
N ALA A 5 -5.58 5.01 7.03
CA ALA A 5 -6.69 4.31 6.38
C ALA A 5 -7.85 3.99 7.34
N ILE A 6 -7.56 3.70 8.61
CA ILE A 6 -8.56 3.37 9.63
C ILE A 6 -9.14 4.62 10.27
N GLU A 7 -8.29 5.57 10.67
CA GLU A 7 -8.67 6.76 11.43
C GLU A 7 -9.30 7.84 10.55
N GLN A 8 -8.92 7.89 9.27
CA GLN A 8 -9.36 8.90 8.31
C GLN A 8 -10.01 8.28 7.06
N PRO A 9 -11.06 7.45 7.21
CA PRO A 9 -11.56 6.59 6.15
C PRO A 9 -12.10 7.35 4.93
N LYS A 10 -12.76 8.50 5.16
CA LYS A 10 -13.27 9.35 4.07
C LYS A 10 -12.15 10.01 3.27
N TYR A 11 -11.08 10.42 3.95
CA TYR A 11 -9.90 10.99 3.28
C TYR A 11 -9.13 9.92 2.51
N PHE A 12 -9.04 8.72 3.07
CA PHE A 12 -8.48 7.57 2.38
C PHE A 12 -9.26 7.21 1.11
N GLU A 13 -10.59 7.11 1.19
CA GLU A 13 -11.46 6.90 0.04
C GLU A 13 -11.26 7.97 -1.02
N PHE A 14 -11.26 9.22 -0.59
CA PHE A 14 -11.05 10.36 -1.45
C PHE A 14 -9.70 10.32 -2.18
N ALA A 15 -8.62 9.98 -1.47
CA ALA A 15 -7.27 9.96 -2.01
C ALA A 15 -6.98 8.76 -2.93
N PHE A 16 -7.65 7.62 -2.71
CA PHE A 16 -7.21 6.34 -3.28
C PHE A 16 -8.28 5.46 -3.93
N MET A 17 -9.58 5.66 -3.64
CA MET A 17 -10.64 4.76 -4.10
C MET A 17 -11.69 5.41 -5.01
N ILE A 18 -11.80 6.75 -5.02
CA ILE A 18 -12.74 7.43 -5.91
C ILE A 18 -12.13 7.51 -7.32
N PRO A 19 -12.73 6.89 -8.35
CA PRO A 19 -12.26 7.02 -9.72
C PRO A 19 -12.56 8.44 -10.24
N ASN A 20 -11.50 9.20 -10.54
CA ASN A 20 -11.47 10.48 -11.25
C ASN A 20 -12.28 11.67 -10.66
N ARG A 21 -11.55 12.59 -10.02
CA ARG A 21 -11.69 14.03 -10.33
C ARG A 21 -11.20 14.27 -11.78
N SER A 22 -11.56 15.40 -12.40
CA SER A 22 -11.14 15.76 -13.77
C SER A 22 -9.69 15.34 -14.08
N ILE A 23 -9.46 14.76 -15.27
CA ILE A 23 -8.13 14.34 -15.76
C ILE A 23 -7.09 15.49 -15.69
N SER A 24 -7.53 16.76 -15.74
CA SER A 24 -6.65 17.94 -15.60
C SER A 24 -6.13 18.15 -14.18
N ASP A 25 -6.96 17.92 -13.16
CA ASP A 25 -6.65 18.22 -11.76
C ASP A 25 -5.84 17.09 -11.12
N VAL A 26 -6.12 15.87 -11.57
CA VAL A 26 -5.46 14.64 -11.15
C VAL A 26 -4.04 14.54 -11.71
N ARG A 27 -3.74 15.09 -12.90
CA ARG A 27 -2.39 15.01 -13.50
C ARG A 27 -1.33 15.79 -12.70
N THR A 28 -1.70 16.96 -12.17
CA THR A 28 -0.83 17.81 -11.36
C THR A 28 -0.64 17.25 -9.95
N GLU A 29 -1.70 16.72 -9.32
CA GLU A 29 -1.60 16.09 -7.99
C GLU A 29 -0.90 14.71 -8.03
N LEU A 30 -1.14 13.91 -9.08
CA LEU A 30 -0.45 12.64 -9.29
C LEU A 30 1.04 12.85 -9.55
N ALA A 31 1.43 13.83 -10.36
CA ALA A 31 2.83 14.03 -10.72
C ALA A 31 3.74 14.36 -9.53
N GLU A 32 3.21 14.94 -8.43
CA GLU A 32 4.05 15.44 -7.33
C GLU A 32 3.86 14.76 -5.97
N LYS A 33 2.69 14.20 -5.62
CA LYS A 33 2.42 13.72 -4.24
C LYS A 33 2.11 12.23 -4.11
N ASN A 34 1.39 11.65 -5.06
CA ASN A 34 1.05 10.22 -4.99
C ASN A 34 2.24 9.31 -5.27
N TRP A 35 3.19 9.76 -6.10
CA TRP A 35 4.43 9.03 -6.34
C TRP A 35 5.41 9.15 -5.17
N VAL A 36 5.35 10.17 -4.31
CA VAL A 36 6.33 10.30 -3.23
C VAL A 36 6.24 9.14 -2.23
N THR A 37 5.03 8.76 -1.81
CA THR A 37 4.87 7.62 -0.88
C THR A 37 5.24 6.30 -1.56
N PHE A 38 4.95 6.16 -2.86
CA PHE A 38 5.33 4.98 -3.64
C PHE A 38 6.84 4.90 -3.87
N ASN A 39 7.50 6.02 -4.19
CA ASN A 39 8.94 6.12 -4.40
C ASN A 39 9.70 5.78 -3.12
N LEU A 40 9.21 6.21 -1.95
CA LEU A 40 9.77 5.77 -0.67
C LEU A 40 9.71 4.24 -0.52
N ALA A 41 8.58 3.61 -0.87
CA ALA A 41 8.47 2.15 -0.81
C ALA A 41 9.41 1.46 -1.81
N LEU A 42 9.52 2.00 -3.03
CA LEU A 42 10.43 1.53 -4.07
C LEU A 42 11.90 1.58 -3.62
N GLU A 43 12.33 2.72 -3.08
CA GLU A 43 13.70 2.92 -2.58
C GLU A 43 14.03 1.93 -1.45
N GLN A 44 13.11 1.72 -0.51
CA GLN A 44 13.32 0.75 0.58
C GLN A 44 13.39 -0.69 0.08
N ILE A 45 12.55 -1.07 -0.89
CA ILE A 45 12.60 -2.41 -1.48
C ILE A 45 13.91 -2.62 -2.22
N ALA A 46 14.37 -1.65 -3.01
CA ALA A 46 15.65 -1.71 -3.69
C ALA A 46 16.81 -1.84 -2.68
N ALA A 47 16.83 -1.05 -1.62
CA ALA A 47 17.86 -1.13 -0.58
C ALA A 47 17.86 -2.49 0.15
N CYS A 48 16.69 -3.08 0.43
CA CYS A 48 16.60 -4.42 0.99
C CYS A 48 17.15 -5.50 0.05
N MET A 49 16.97 -5.35 -1.27
CA MET A 49 17.56 -6.26 -2.26
C MET A 49 19.07 -6.09 -2.36
N GLU A 50 19.57 -4.85 -2.33
CA GLU A 50 21.01 -4.53 -2.38
C GLU A 50 21.75 -5.08 -1.16
N THR A 51 21.14 -4.99 0.02
CA THR A 51 21.71 -5.49 1.28
C THR A 51 21.48 -6.98 1.53
N GLY A 52 20.77 -7.67 0.64
CA GLY A 52 20.48 -9.11 0.74
C GLY A 52 19.42 -9.48 1.79
N ILE A 53 18.67 -8.51 2.31
CA ILE A 53 17.50 -8.75 3.18
C ILE A 53 16.36 -9.37 2.37
N PHE A 54 16.19 -8.93 1.12
CA PHE A 54 15.30 -9.54 0.14
C PHE A 54 16.11 -10.24 -0.96
N LYS A 55 15.53 -11.28 -1.55
CA LYS A 55 16.05 -11.94 -2.75
C LYS A 55 16.16 -10.93 -3.89
N LYS A 56 17.11 -11.17 -4.81
CA LYS A 56 17.27 -10.34 -6.01
C LYS A 56 16.08 -10.54 -6.94
N ASP A 57 15.41 -9.44 -7.30
CA ASP A 57 14.27 -9.40 -8.21
C ASP A 57 14.16 -7.99 -8.83
N ASP A 58 13.11 -7.72 -9.60
CA ASP A 58 12.75 -6.37 -10.06
C ASP A 58 12.18 -5.54 -8.89
N PRO A 59 12.85 -4.44 -8.47
CA PRO A 59 12.38 -3.63 -7.36
C PRO A 59 11.06 -2.92 -7.67
N LEU A 60 10.81 -2.52 -8.92
CA LEU A 60 9.58 -1.84 -9.31
C LEU A 60 8.38 -2.79 -9.24
N GLY A 61 8.47 -3.95 -9.88
CA GLY A 61 7.44 -4.98 -9.84
C GLY A 61 7.15 -5.48 -8.42
N THR A 62 8.19 -5.62 -7.60
CA THR A 62 8.06 -5.98 -6.19
C THR A 62 7.33 -4.89 -5.40
N ALA A 63 7.71 -3.62 -5.58
CA ALA A 63 7.04 -2.49 -4.94
C ALA A 63 5.56 -2.40 -5.32
N ILE A 64 5.23 -2.56 -6.60
CA ILE A 64 3.85 -2.56 -7.08
C ILE A 64 3.06 -3.71 -6.44
N THR A 65 3.66 -4.89 -6.29
CA THR A 65 3.00 -6.06 -5.70
C THR A 65 2.68 -5.83 -4.21
N VAL A 66 3.67 -5.37 -3.43
CA VAL A 66 3.46 -5.03 -2.02
C VAL A 66 2.41 -3.91 -1.88
N TRP A 67 2.49 -2.90 -2.74
CA TRP A 67 1.57 -1.76 -2.76
C TRP A 67 0.13 -2.20 -3.07
N ALA A 68 -0.06 -3.01 -4.11
CA ALA A 68 -1.37 -3.58 -4.46
C ALA A 68 -1.93 -4.43 -3.31
N GLY A 69 -1.09 -5.23 -2.64
CA GLY A 69 -1.48 -6.03 -1.48
C GLY A 69 -2.00 -5.18 -0.33
N VAL A 70 -1.25 -4.14 0.09
CA VAL A 70 -1.67 -3.29 1.21
C VAL A 70 -2.91 -2.45 0.91
N TYR A 71 -3.04 -1.94 -0.33
CA TYR A 71 -4.23 -1.22 -0.76
C TYR A 71 -5.45 -2.14 -0.87
N GLY A 72 -5.27 -3.34 -1.43
CA GLY A 72 -6.33 -4.34 -1.55
C GLY A 72 -6.88 -4.76 -0.19
N LEU A 73 -6.02 -4.96 0.81
CA LEU A 73 -6.44 -5.27 2.19
C LEU A 73 -7.31 -4.16 2.77
N VAL A 74 -6.91 -2.89 2.60
CA VAL A 74 -7.72 -1.76 3.07
C VAL A 74 -9.03 -1.68 2.32
N ALA A 75 -9.04 -1.80 0.99
CA ALA A 75 -10.27 -1.78 0.21
C ALA A 75 -11.26 -2.88 0.65
N LEU A 76 -10.77 -4.11 0.89
CA LEU A 76 -11.58 -5.21 1.42
C LEU A 76 -12.15 -4.91 2.80
N HIS A 77 -11.37 -4.29 3.69
CA HIS A 77 -11.84 -3.84 5.00
C HIS A 77 -12.94 -2.78 4.88
N ARG A 78 -12.76 -1.80 4.01
CA ARG A 78 -13.75 -0.75 3.73
C ARG A 78 -15.05 -1.30 3.13
N MET A 79 -14.98 -2.43 2.43
CA MET A 79 -16.14 -3.18 1.95
C MET A 79 -16.72 -4.14 3.01
N HIS A 80 -16.29 -4.05 4.27
CA HIS A 80 -16.70 -4.88 5.39
C HIS A 80 -16.50 -6.39 5.19
N ARG A 81 -15.50 -6.79 4.37
CA ARG A 81 -15.24 -8.21 4.08
C ARG A 81 -14.61 -8.97 5.25
N PHE A 82 -14.04 -8.26 6.22
CA PHE A 82 -13.48 -8.83 7.45
C PHE A 82 -14.35 -8.55 8.69
N GLY A 83 -15.55 -7.99 8.51
CA GLY A 83 -16.39 -7.48 9.60
C GLY A 83 -16.09 -6.02 9.97
N PRO A 84 -16.74 -5.47 11.02
CA PRO A 84 -16.62 -4.06 11.40
C PRO A 84 -15.48 -3.75 12.39
N ASP A 85 -14.76 -4.76 12.89
CA ASP A 85 -13.76 -4.60 13.95
C ASP A 85 -12.39 -4.17 13.37
N ASP A 86 -12.03 -2.91 13.62
CA ASP A 86 -10.75 -2.34 13.22
C ASP A 86 -9.54 -2.99 13.92
N GLN A 87 -9.69 -3.46 15.16
CA GLN A 87 -8.61 -4.13 15.88
C GLN A 87 -8.31 -5.50 15.26
N LEU A 88 -9.37 -6.25 14.93
CA LEU A 88 -9.22 -7.49 14.18
C LEU A 88 -8.59 -7.24 12.81
N PHE A 89 -9.04 -6.21 12.09
CA PHE A 89 -8.45 -5.86 10.80
C PHE A 89 -6.96 -5.50 10.91
N ARG A 90 -6.54 -4.75 11.94
CA ARG A 90 -5.11 -4.44 12.17
C ARG A 90 -4.27 -5.71 12.29
N GLN A 91 -4.78 -6.75 12.94
CA GLN A 91 -4.10 -8.04 13.07
C GLN A 91 -4.01 -8.75 11.71
N ILE A 92 -5.12 -8.81 10.97
CA ILE A 92 -5.17 -9.42 9.62
C ILE A 92 -4.21 -8.71 8.67
N TYR A 93 -4.24 -7.38 8.65
CA TYR A 93 -3.37 -6.55 7.83
C TYR A 93 -1.91 -6.84 8.15
N ARG A 94 -1.52 -6.81 9.43
CA ARG A 94 -0.13 -7.03 9.84
C ARG A 94 0.35 -8.43 9.44
N ALA A 95 -0.42 -9.47 9.74
CA ALA A 95 -0.08 -10.85 9.37
C ALA A 95 0.00 -11.05 7.85
N SER A 96 -0.82 -10.33 7.07
CA SER A 96 -0.79 -10.41 5.61
C SER A 96 0.43 -9.71 5.03
N VAL A 97 0.80 -8.53 5.56
CA VAL A 97 2.01 -7.81 5.18
C VAL A 97 3.26 -8.59 5.56
N ASP A 98 3.33 -9.11 6.78
CA ASP A 98 4.47 -9.93 7.23
C ASP A 98 4.63 -11.15 6.31
N ARG A 99 3.54 -11.84 5.93
CA ARG A 99 3.59 -12.95 4.97
C ARG A 99 4.08 -12.52 3.59
N MET A 100 3.67 -11.35 3.08
CA MET A 100 4.17 -10.83 1.81
C MET A 100 5.68 -10.56 1.88
N LEU A 101 6.14 -9.86 2.92
CA LEU A 101 7.55 -9.52 3.10
C LEU A 101 8.42 -10.75 3.37
N ASP A 102 7.91 -11.74 4.11
CA ASP A 102 8.58 -13.02 4.32
C ASP A 102 8.79 -13.78 3.01
N GLY A 103 7.85 -13.70 2.06
CA GLY A 103 7.99 -14.28 0.72
C GLY A 103 9.04 -13.59 -0.16
N LEU A 104 9.55 -12.43 0.26
CA LEU A 104 10.63 -11.71 -0.41
C LEU A 104 12.01 -12.04 0.16
N LYS A 105 12.10 -12.70 1.32
CA LYS A 105 13.38 -13.11 1.92
C LYS A 105 14.11 -14.11 1.00
N PRO A 106 15.45 -14.21 1.10
CA PRO A 106 16.26 -15.16 0.34
C PRO A 106 15.84 -16.63 0.50
#